data_AF-A0A2E2DCB5-F1
#
_entry.id   AF-A0A2E2DCB5-F1
#
_cell.length_a   1.000
_cell.length_b   1.000
_cell.length_c   1.000
_cell.angle_alpha   90.00
_cell.angle_beta   90.00
_cell.angle_gamma   90.00
#
_symmetry.space_group_name_H-M   'P 1'
#
loop_
_entity.id
_entity.type
_entity.pdbx_description
1 polymer ?
#
loop_
_entity_poly.entity_id
_entity_poly.type
_entity_poly.pdbx_seq_one_letter_code
_entity_poly.pdbx_strand_id
1 'polypeptide(L)'
;MKKKALALALGYVQLFPVFVFAAERIEHESHVHGLVDMTVVIEQDKVNISLDSPAMNMVGFEHKAESEHDVNKVREVEATLKTAPQLFAFKGSRCEVDDMAVDVSGLIGSDEHEHEHEHEHEHEHEHEHEHEHEHEHEH
;
A
#
# COMPACT_ATOMS: atom_id res chain seq x y z
N MET A 1 36.72 33.41 79.02
CA MET A 1 36.22 32.11 78.55
C MET A 1 35.47 32.31 77.23
N LYS A 2 36.02 31.88 76.10
CA LYS A 2 35.32 31.96 74.79
C LYS A 2 35.51 30.61 74.09
N LYS A 3 34.45 29.80 74.06
CA LYS A 3 34.43 28.48 73.41
C LYS A 3 34.45 28.72 71.90
N LYS A 4 35.48 28.23 71.20
CA LYS A 4 35.49 28.23 69.72
C LYS A 4 34.89 26.90 69.27
N ALA A 5 33.73 26.96 68.63
CA ALA A 5 33.09 25.80 68.03
C ALA A 5 33.83 25.46 66.72
N LEU A 6 34.19 24.20 66.57
CA LEU A 6 34.79 23.64 65.36
C LEU A 6 33.67 23.35 64.37
N ALA A 7 33.59 24.12 63.27
CA ALA A 7 32.62 23.88 62.22
C ALA A 7 33.16 22.80 61.26
N LEU A 8 32.48 21.66 61.21
CA LEU A 8 32.71 20.63 60.20
C LEU A 8 32.03 21.07 58.90
N ALA A 9 32.81 21.35 57.86
CA ALA A 9 32.29 21.61 56.51
C ALA A 9 32.05 20.28 55.79
N LEU A 10 30.79 19.84 55.70
CA LEU A 10 30.40 18.78 54.79
C LEU A 10 30.31 19.36 53.36
N GLY A 11 31.20 18.91 52.49
CA GLY A 11 31.23 19.31 51.08
C GLY A 11 29.96 18.89 50.35
N TYR A 12 29.30 19.85 49.70
CA TYR A 12 28.13 19.60 48.87
C TYR A 12 28.59 19.41 47.42
N VAL A 13 28.66 18.15 46.95
CA VAL A 13 28.89 17.84 45.54
C VAL A 13 27.55 17.94 44.81
N GLN A 14 27.33 19.06 44.11
CA GLN A 14 26.15 19.22 43.23
C GLN A 14 26.31 18.29 42.01
N LEU A 15 25.63 17.15 42.03
CA LEU A 15 25.42 16.32 40.83
C LEU A 15 24.37 17.01 39.96
N PHE A 16 24.81 17.78 38.96
CA PHE A 16 23.93 18.27 37.91
C PHE A 16 23.56 17.09 36.98
N PRO A 17 22.28 16.69 36.89
CA PRO A 17 21.87 15.67 35.94
C PRO A 17 22.02 16.22 34.51
N VAL A 18 22.86 15.57 33.71
CA VAL A 18 22.91 15.81 32.26
C VAL A 18 21.66 15.17 31.67
N PHE A 19 20.66 15.98 31.35
CA PHE A 19 19.52 15.52 30.57
C PHE A 19 19.98 15.30 29.13
N VAL A 20 20.19 14.03 28.78
CA VAL A 20 20.37 13.61 27.38
C VAL A 20 18.98 13.56 26.75
N PHE A 21 18.69 14.50 25.84
CA PHE A 21 17.53 14.41 24.98
C PHE A 21 17.88 13.53 23.78
N ALA A 22 17.34 12.31 23.74
CA ALA A 22 17.35 11.51 22.52
C ALA A 22 16.37 12.14 21.53
N ALA A 23 16.89 12.78 20.48
CA ALA A 23 16.07 13.17 19.34
C ALA A 23 15.89 11.92 18.46
N GLU A 24 14.66 11.44 18.33
CA GLU A 24 14.31 10.40 17.35
C GLU A 24 14.59 10.95 15.96
N ARG A 25 15.58 10.36 15.30
CA ARG A 25 15.87 10.62 13.89
C ARG A 25 14.85 9.77 13.13
N ILE A 26 13.85 10.42 12.53
CA ILE A 26 13.10 9.78 11.45
C ILE A 26 14.09 9.68 10.28
N GLU A 27 14.80 8.56 10.23
CA GLU A 27 15.65 8.22 9.09
C GLU A 27 14.71 8.02 7.89
N HIS A 28 14.76 8.93 6.91
CA HIS A 28 14.26 8.59 5.58
C HIS A 28 15.18 7.51 5.05
N GLU A 29 14.68 6.29 4.95
CA GLU A 29 15.39 5.17 4.32
C GLU A 29 15.89 5.60 2.94
N SER A 30 17.03 5.07 2.52
CA SER A 30 17.46 5.23 1.13
C SER A 30 16.47 4.50 0.23
N HIS A 31 15.50 5.24 -0.34
CA HIS A 31 14.56 4.69 -1.29
C HIS A 31 15.25 4.56 -2.65
N VAL A 32 15.40 3.32 -3.10
CA VAL A 32 15.95 3.02 -4.41
C VAL A 32 14.79 2.91 -5.39
N HIS A 33 14.73 3.82 -6.35
CA HIS A 33 13.79 3.77 -7.47
C HIS A 33 14.53 3.39 -8.75
N GLY A 34 13.84 2.75 -9.68
CA GLY A 34 14.37 2.36 -10.98
C GLY A 34 15.26 1.11 -10.96
N LEU A 35 15.45 0.46 -9.81
CA LEU A 35 16.11 -0.85 -9.72
C LEU A 35 15.11 -1.95 -9.40
N VAL A 36 15.35 -3.13 -9.96
CA VAL A 36 14.57 -4.33 -9.75
C VAL A 36 15.53 -5.49 -9.49
N ASP A 37 15.18 -6.35 -8.54
CA ASP A 37 15.91 -7.57 -8.27
C ASP A 37 15.23 -8.72 -9.03
N MET A 38 15.97 -9.33 -9.96
CA MET A 38 15.48 -10.47 -10.73
C MET A 38 16.39 -11.68 -10.53
N THR A 39 15.81 -12.77 -10.05
CA THR A 39 16.49 -14.05 -9.89
C THR A 39 16.00 -15.05 -10.93
N VAL A 40 16.94 -15.67 -11.64
CA VAL A 40 16.64 -16.72 -12.63
C VAL A 40 17.37 -17.99 -12.25
N VAL A 41 16.62 -19.08 -12.08
CA VAL A 41 17.16 -20.41 -11.80
C VAL A 41 16.74 -21.36 -12.91
N ILE A 42 17.71 -22.07 -13.47
CA ILE A 42 17.46 -23.10 -14.50
C ILE A 42 17.86 -24.44 -13.90
N GLU A 43 16.90 -25.35 -13.81
CA GLU A 43 17.09 -26.71 -13.32
C GLU A 43 16.40 -27.69 -14.27
N GLN A 44 17.18 -28.60 -14.86
CA GLN A 44 16.70 -29.59 -15.83
C GLN A 44 15.91 -28.93 -16.98
N ASP A 45 14.60 -29.15 -17.04
CA ASP A 45 13.66 -28.62 -18.02
C ASP A 45 12.81 -27.45 -17.48
N LYS A 46 13.09 -26.97 -16.26
CA LYS A 46 12.38 -25.87 -15.61
C LYS A 46 13.20 -24.58 -15.57
N VAL A 47 12.52 -23.46 -15.74
CA VAL A 47 13.04 -22.11 -15.53
C VAL A 47 12.16 -21.43 -14.49
N ASN A 48 12.75 -21.04 -13.36
CA ASN A 48 12.07 -20.25 -12.34
C ASN A 48 12.58 -18.82 -12.42
N ILE A 49 11.65 -17.87 -12.47
CA ILE A 49 11.92 -16.44 -12.47
C ILE A 49 11.22 -15.84 -11.26
N SER A 50 11.97 -15.11 -10.44
CA SER A 50 11.44 -14.29 -9.35
C SER A 50 11.84 -12.84 -9.59
N LEU A 51 10.87 -11.93 -9.44
CA LEU A 51 11.04 -10.49 -9.63
C LEU A 51 10.56 -9.79 -8.36
N ASP A 52 11.44 -9.01 -7.74
CA ASP A 52 11.15 -8.17 -6.59
C ASP A 52 11.42 -6.70 -6.94
N SER A 53 10.42 -5.84 -6.73
CA SER A 53 10.44 -4.46 -7.21
C SER A 53 9.76 -3.50 -6.24
N PRO A 54 10.34 -2.32 -5.99
CA PRO A 54 9.59 -1.18 -5.48
C PRO A 54 8.32 -0.90 -6.30
N ALA A 55 7.23 -0.56 -5.61
CA ALA A 55 5.94 -0.22 -6.23
C ALA A 55 6.06 0.92 -7.25
N MET A 56 6.89 1.92 -6.94
CA MET A 56 7.17 3.07 -7.78
C MET A 56 7.61 2.69 -9.20
N ASN A 57 8.30 1.56 -9.38
CA ASN A 57 8.76 1.12 -10.70
C ASN A 57 7.65 0.56 -11.58
N MET A 58 6.56 0.10 -10.96
CA MET A 58 5.47 -0.61 -11.65
C MET A 58 4.23 0.29 -11.77
N VAL A 59 3.74 0.81 -10.65
CA VAL A 59 2.50 1.61 -10.59
C VAL A 59 2.77 3.12 -10.58
N GLY A 60 4.01 3.54 -10.34
CA GLY A 60 4.43 4.95 -10.37
C GLY A 60 4.15 5.74 -9.10
N PHE A 61 3.90 5.06 -7.98
CA PHE A 61 3.70 5.69 -6.66
C PHE A 61 4.09 4.74 -5.51
N GLU A 62 4.20 5.29 -4.29
CA GLU A 62 4.61 4.56 -3.07
C GLU A 62 3.52 4.50 -1.99
N HIS A 63 2.47 5.30 -2.09
CA HIS A 63 1.33 5.23 -1.18
C HIS A 63 0.46 4.01 -1.47
N LYS A 64 -0.39 3.62 -0.51
CA LYS A 64 -1.42 2.61 -0.79
C LYS A 64 -2.45 3.18 -1.76
N ALA A 65 -2.84 2.38 -2.74
CA ALA A 65 -3.94 2.69 -3.62
C ALA A 65 -5.25 2.74 -2.83
N GLU A 66 -5.80 3.95 -2.70
CA GLU A 66 -7.09 4.21 -2.04
C GLU A 66 -8.13 4.78 -3.03
N SER A 67 -7.67 5.46 -4.08
CA SER A 67 -8.56 5.97 -5.14
C SER A 67 -8.85 4.89 -6.17
N GLU A 68 -10.05 4.89 -6.77
CA GLU A 68 -10.39 3.96 -7.86
C GLU A 68 -9.36 4.01 -9.00
N HIS A 69 -8.82 5.19 -9.30
CA HIS A 69 -7.78 5.36 -10.30
C HIS A 69 -6.49 4.62 -9.95
N ASP A 70 -6.03 4.72 -8.70
CA ASP A 70 -4.78 4.07 -8.26
C ASP A 70 -4.97 2.56 -8.15
N VAL A 71 -6.13 2.11 -7.66
CA VAL A 71 -6.49 0.69 -7.63
C VAL A 71 -6.48 0.11 -9.05
N ASN A 72 -7.10 0.79 -10.01
CA ASN A 72 -7.14 0.30 -11.39
C ASN A 72 -5.74 0.19 -12.01
N LYS A 73 -4.81 1.09 -11.66
CA LYS A 73 -3.41 0.96 -12.03
C LYS A 73 -2.75 -0.28 -11.43
N VAL A 74 -2.99 -0.57 -10.15
CA VAL A 74 -2.48 -1.79 -9.50
C VAL A 74 -3.01 -3.04 -10.22
N ARG A 75 -4.32 -3.08 -10.51
CA ARG A 75 -4.96 -4.20 -11.22
C ARG A 75 -4.43 -4.39 -12.65
N GLU A 76 -4.20 -3.30 -13.38
CA GLU A 76 -3.62 -3.35 -14.73
C GLU A 76 -2.19 -3.92 -14.72
N VAL A 77 -1.36 -3.47 -13.77
CA VAL A 77 -0.01 -4.00 -13.56
C VAL A 77 -0.08 -5.47 -13.19
N GLU A 78 -0.96 -5.86 -12.26
CA GLU A 78 -1.14 -7.26 -11.85
C GLU A 78 -1.53 -8.15 -13.04
N ALA A 79 -2.49 -7.72 -13.86
CA ALA A 79 -2.92 -8.44 -15.06
C ALA A 79 -1.78 -8.59 -16.08
N THR A 80 -0.96 -7.54 -16.25
CA THR A 80 0.23 -7.57 -17.11
C THR A 80 1.24 -8.60 -16.61
N LEU A 81 1.55 -8.59 -15.30
CA LEU A 81 2.47 -9.54 -14.66
C LEU A 81 1.97 -10.98 -14.73
N LYS A 82 0.66 -11.20 -14.66
CA LYS A 82 0.03 -12.52 -14.85
C LYS A 82 0.08 -13.02 -16.30
N THR A 83 0.55 -12.22 -17.26
CA THR A 83 0.66 -12.62 -18.66
C THR A 83 2.12 -12.94 -19.02
N ALA A 84 2.74 -13.87 -18.31
CA ALA A 84 4.17 -14.22 -18.43
C ALA A 84 4.69 -14.42 -19.87
N PRO A 85 3.96 -15.05 -20.82
CA PRO A 85 4.43 -15.21 -22.20
C PRO A 85 4.59 -13.90 -22.98
N GLN A 86 3.96 -12.80 -22.53
CA GLN A 86 4.18 -11.46 -23.10
C GLN A 86 5.43 -10.78 -22.53
N LEU A 87 5.88 -11.19 -21.34
CA LEU A 87 7.00 -10.60 -20.62
C LEU A 87 8.31 -11.34 -20.89
N PHE A 88 8.24 -12.66 -21.06
CA PHE A 88 9.41 -13.52 -21.20
C PHE A 88 9.30 -14.35 -22.48
N ALA A 89 10.34 -14.27 -23.30
CA ALA A 89 10.47 -15.06 -24.52
C ALA A 89 11.74 -15.92 -24.47
N PHE A 90 11.56 -17.22 -24.65
CA PHE A 90 12.67 -18.18 -24.70
C PHE A 90 12.90 -18.64 -26.13
N LYS A 91 14.17 -18.72 -26.54
CA LYS A 91 14.56 -19.23 -27.87
C LYS A 91 15.05 -20.67 -27.73
N GLY A 92 14.64 -21.53 -28.66
CA GLY A 92 15.10 -22.92 -28.72
C GLY A 92 14.35 -23.90 -27.80
N SER A 93 13.33 -23.43 -27.08
CA SER A 93 12.43 -24.24 -26.26
C SER A 93 10.98 -23.79 -26.48
N ARG A 94 10.02 -24.65 -26.11
CA ARG A 94 8.60 -24.29 -25.98
C ARG A 94 8.27 -24.28 -24.50
N CYS A 95 8.69 -23.24 -23.80
CA CYS A 95 8.35 -23.06 -22.40
C CYS A 95 6.85 -22.73 -22.29
N GLU A 96 6.18 -23.42 -21.39
CA GLU A 96 4.80 -23.14 -20.98
C GLU A 96 4.83 -22.74 -19.51
N VAL A 97 3.86 -21.94 -19.06
CA VAL A 97 3.76 -21.53 -17.66
C VAL A 97 3.29 -22.74 -16.85
N ASP A 98 4.12 -23.18 -15.89
CA ASP A 98 3.81 -24.28 -14.97
C ASP A 98 3.12 -23.77 -13.70
N ASP A 99 3.69 -22.74 -13.08
CA ASP A 99 3.16 -22.06 -11.88
C ASP A 99 3.46 -20.56 -11.94
N MET A 100 2.62 -19.75 -11.30
CA MET A 100 2.73 -18.29 -11.30
C MET A 100 1.97 -17.67 -10.13
N ALA A 101 2.65 -16.75 -9.44
CA ALA A 101 2.05 -15.91 -8.41
C ALA A 101 2.50 -14.45 -8.60
N VAL A 102 1.58 -13.53 -8.33
CA VAL A 102 1.85 -12.09 -8.28
C VAL A 102 1.26 -11.60 -6.97
N ASP A 103 2.09 -10.95 -6.15
CA ASP A 103 1.66 -10.37 -4.87
C ASP A 103 1.62 -8.84 -5.00
N VAL A 104 0.40 -8.30 -4.99
CA VAL A 104 0.12 -6.86 -4.92
C VAL A 104 -0.63 -6.47 -3.66
N SER A 105 -0.75 -7.39 -2.69
CA SER A 105 -1.56 -7.20 -1.48
C SER A 105 -1.09 -6.02 -0.62
N GLY A 106 0.20 -5.69 -0.67
CA GLY A 106 0.77 -4.52 -0.01
C GLY A 106 0.36 -3.18 -0.63
N LEU A 107 -0.15 -3.18 -1.87
CA LEU A 107 -0.41 -1.97 -2.65
C LEU A 107 -1.84 -1.44 -2.50
N ILE A 108 -2.81 -2.27 -2.17
CA ILE A 108 -4.23 -1.87 -2.08
C ILE A 108 -4.61 -1.58 -0.62
N GLY A 109 -5.34 -0.49 -0.38
CA GLY A 109 -5.96 -0.18 0.91
C GLY A 109 -7.00 -1.24 1.29
N SER A 110 -7.23 -1.45 2.59
CA SER A 110 -8.04 -2.57 3.11
C SER A 110 -9.57 -2.46 2.89
N ASP A 111 -10.04 -1.76 1.86
CA ASP A 111 -11.47 -1.43 1.67
C ASP A 111 -11.97 -1.66 0.23
N GLU A 112 -11.55 -2.77 -0.39
CA GLU A 112 -12.23 -3.24 -1.60
C GLU A 112 -13.23 -4.33 -1.25
N HIS A 113 -14.47 -3.90 -0.98
CA HIS A 113 -15.63 -4.70 -1.29
C HIS A 113 -15.61 -5.02 -2.78
N GLU A 114 -15.57 -6.30 -3.11
CA GLU A 114 -15.86 -6.81 -4.46
C GLU A 114 -17.23 -6.28 -4.90
N HIS A 115 -17.24 -5.22 -5.70
CA HIS A 115 -18.45 -4.82 -6.43
C HIS A 115 -18.56 -5.70 -7.67
N GLU A 116 -19.11 -6.90 -7.48
CA GLU A 116 -19.73 -7.66 -8.57
C GLU A 116 -20.90 -6.81 -9.09
N HIS A 117 -20.71 -6.23 -10.28
CA HIS A 117 -21.78 -5.59 -11.02
C HIS A 117 -22.69 -6.66 -11.65
N GLU A 118 -23.61 -7.23 -10.86
CA GLU A 118 -24.77 -7.93 -11.40
C GLU A 118 -25.79 -6.90 -11.89
N HIS A 119 -25.83 -6.68 -13.20
CA HIS A 119 -26.91 -5.97 -13.86
C HIS A 119 -28.11 -6.90 -14.06
N GLU A 120 -28.99 -7.02 -13.06
CA GLU A 120 -30.35 -7.50 -13.28
C GLU A 120 -31.29 -6.30 -13.45
N HIS A 121 -31.66 -6.01 -14.70
CA HIS A 121 -32.77 -5.14 -15.04
C HIS A 121 -33.94 -5.98 -15.52
N GLU A 122 -34.80 -6.43 -14.61
CA GLU A 122 -36.19 -6.73 -14.90
C GLU A 122 -37.08 -6.18 -13.79
N HIS A 123 -38.05 -5.33 -14.16
CA HIS A 123 -39.49 -5.54 -13.93
C HIS A 123 -40.28 -4.30 -14.38
N GLU A 124 -41.08 -4.50 -15.43
CA GLU A 124 -42.29 -3.72 -15.70
C GLU A 124 -43.27 -3.86 -14.52
N HIS A 125 -44.00 -2.78 -14.16
CA HIS A 125 -45.42 -2.83 -13.79
C HIS A 125 -46.04 -1.42 -13.83
N GLU A 126 -47.10 -1.30 -14.64
CA GLU A 126 -48.08 -0.21 -14.65
C GLU A 126 -48.84 -0.14 -13.31
N HIS A 127 -49.23 1.07 -12.85
CA HIS A 127 -50.51 1.31 -12.18
C HIS A 127 -50.90 2.80 -12.25
N GLU A 128 -52.09 3.05 -12.80
CA GLU A 128 -52.85 4.30 -12.77
C GLU A 128 -53.26 4.68 -11.35
N HIS A 129 -53.28 5.99 -11.02
CA HIS A 129 -54.27 6.56 -10.10
C HIS A 129 -54.52 8.05 -10.42
N GLU A 130 -55.75 8.35 -10.83
CA GLU A 130 -56.37 9.67 -10.85
C GLU A 130 -56.47 10.24 -9.43
N HIS A 131 -56.21 11.55 -9.26
CA HIS A 131 -56.91 12.38 -8.26
C HIS A 131 -56.94 13.84 -8.72
N GLU A 132 -58.13 14.30 -9.10
CA GLU A 132 -58.52 15.71 -9.14
C GLU A 132 -58.45 16.31 -7.74
N HIS A 133 -57.95 17.55 -7.60
CA HIS A 133 -58.48 18.55 -6.67
C HIS A 133 -58.08 19.96 -7.15
N GLU A 134 -59.08 20.72 -7.60
CA GLU A 134 -59.04 22.19 -7.70
C GLU A 134 -58.76 22.81 -6.33
N HIS A 135 -58.02 23.92 -6.28
CA HIS A 135 -58.37 25.11 -5.48
C HIS A 135 -57.56 26.33 -6.00
N GLU A 136 -58.31 27.33 -6.50
CA GLU A 136 -57.85 28.71 -6.68
C GLU A 136 -57.26 29.28 -5.39
N HIS A 137 -56.28 30.21 -5.50
CA HIS A 137 -56.29 31.48 -4.76
C HIS A 137 -55.34 32.50 -5.44
N GLU A 138 -55.92 33.65 -5.80
CA GLU A 138 -55.25 34.89 -6.16
C GLU A 138 -54.31 35.38 -5.04
N HIS A 139 -53.17 35.96 -5.43
CA HIS A 139 -52.71 37.30 -5.05
C HIS A 139 -51.54 37.74 -5.93
#